data_AF-A0A7C3EHZ7-F1
#
_entry.id   AF-A0A7C3EHZ7-F1
#
_cell.length_a   1.000
_cell.length_b   1.000
_cell.length_c   1.000
_cell.angle_alpha   90.00
_cell.angle_beta   90.00
_cell.angle_gamma   90.00
#
_symmetry.space_group_name_H-M   'P 1'
#
loop_
_entity.id
_entity.type
_entity.pdbx_description
1 polymer ?
#
loop_
_entity_poly.entity_id
_entity_poly.type
_entity_poly.pdbx_seq_one_letter_code
_entity_poly.pdbx_strand_id
1 'polypeptide(L)'
;MKKKISVIIGILVLAAIIGVVVYVVNMTSDIQDTANSFFNAIKKNDFEKAYEYTSSEFKANTSLKQLETFFRQTSLINYNEAVWSKRTLEEGAGELGGVIRAIDGGEIPVTLKFVKEDGKWKILSLRKEGYGFSSAEVVKGMPSNEELSSMASQSIYELGKAINSKNFSDFYSKISLLWQSQTTKEKLLAVFKTFSDNNIDLTVVKDMKPTFIEKPGFVDQRSILLKGYYNVNEKKYYFDLLYIYENNKWMLLGAGINVR
;
A
#
# COMPACT_ATOMS: atom_id res chain seq x y z
N MET A 1 7.70 33.66 -26.66
CA MET A 1 7.80 33.41 -25.20
C MET A 1 6.72 32.41 -24.80
N LYS A 2 7.10 31.16 -24.46
CA LYS A 2 6.16 30.07 -24.16
C LYS A 2 5.71 30.18 -22.70
N LYS A 3 4.44 30.52 -22.45
CA LYS A 3 3.85 30.53 -21.10
C LYS A 3 3.72 29.08 -20.60
N LYS A 4 4.51 28.73 -19.58
CA LYS A 4 4.30 27.52 -18.79
C LYS A 4 3.05 27.74 -17.94
N ILE A 5 1.91 27.20 -18.37
CA ILE A 5 0.67 27.24 -17.59
C ILE A 5 0.69 26.00 -16.68
N SER A 6 1.07 26.22 -15.43
CA SER A 6 0.99 25.23 -14.37
C SER A 6 -0.45 25.19 -13.85
N VAL A 7 -1.20 24.13 -14.15
CA VAL A 7 -2.55 23.91 -13.62
C VAL A 7 -2.44 23.48 -12.15
N ILE A 8 -2.70 24.40 -11.21
CA ILE A 8 -2.54 24.18 -9.76
C ILE A 8 -3.85 23.83 -9.04
N ILE A 9 -5.01 23.92 -9.69
CA ILE A 9 -6.32 23.85 -9.02
C ILE A 9 -6.67 22.42 -8.53
N GLY A 10 -6.14 21.36 -9.16
CA GLY A 10 -6.32 19.97 -8.71
C GLY A 10 -5.42 19.56 -7.54
N ILE A 11 -4.36 20.32 -7.26
CA ILE A 11 -3.36 19.98 -6.23
C ILE A 11 -3.85 20.36 -4.83
N LEU A 12 -4.66 21.40 -4.67
CA LEU A 12 -5.08 21.89 -3.33
C LEU A 12 -6.07 20.96 -2.62
N VAL A 13 -6.98 20.32 -3.36
CA VAL A 13 -7.94 19.35 -2.77
C VAL A 13 -7.24 18.02 -2.46
N LEU A 14 -6.34 17.57 -3.33
CA LEU A 14 -5.47 16.41 -3.07
C LEU A 14 -4.49 16.68 -1.93
N ALA A 15 -3.87 17.85 -1.83
CA ALA A 15 -2.96 18.20 -0.74
C ALA A 15 -3.69 18.36 0.61
N ALA A 16 -4.95 18.80 0.62
CA ALA A 16 -5.77 18.83 1.83
C ALA A 16 -6.19 17.41 2.26
N ILE A 17 -6.55 16.54 1.32
CA ILE A 17 -6.86 15.12 1.60
C ILE A 17 -5.59 14.36 2.02
N ILE A 18 -4.47 14.56 1.33
CA ILE A 18 -3.15 14.01 1.69
C ILE A 18 -2.69 14.58 3.03
N GLY A 19 -2.90 15.86 3.30
CA GLY A 19 -2.55 16.51 4.57
C GLY A 19 -3.36 15.98 5.75
N VAL A 20 -4.65 15.71 5.56
CA VAL A 20 -5.51 15.08 6.58
C VAL A 20 -5.17 13.59 6.73
N VAL A 21 -4.84 12.87 5.66
CA VAL A 21 -4.32 11.47 5.73
C VAL A 21 -2.98 11.43 6.46
N VAL A 22 -2.04 12.34 6.16
CA VAL A 22 -0.74 12.46 6.84
C VAL A 22 -0.93 12.82 8.33
N TYR A 23 -1.93 13.65 8.66
CA TYR A 23 -2.24 14.02 10.04
C TYR A 23 -2.85 12.85 10.85
N VAL A 24 -3.68 12.00 10.25
CA VAL A 24 -4.26 10.81 10.90
C VAL A 24 -3.27 9.62 10.98
N VAL A 25 -2.34 9.51 10.03
CA VAL A 25 -1.22 8.53 10.08
C VAL A 25 -0.30 8.79 11.27
N ASN A 26 -0.19 10.05 11.73
CA ASN A 26 0.76 10.45 12.77
C ASN A 26 0.37 10.03 14.21
N MET A 27 -0.84 9.54 14.45
CA MET A 27 -1.27 9.05 15.79
C MET A 27 -1.32 7.53 15.87
N THR A 28 -1.01 6.87 14.75
CA THR A 28 -1.20 5.44 14.58
C THR A 28 0.11 4.75 14.13
N SER A 29 1.21 5.46 13.86
CA SER A 29 2.47 4.80 13.47
C SER A 29 3.10 3.94 14.58
N ASP A 30 2.84 4.22 15.87
CA ASP A 30 3.66 3.69 16.98
C ASP A 30 3.74 2.15 17.11
N ILE A 31 2.64 1.40 16.94
CA ILE A 31 2.68 -0.08 17.06
C ILE A 31 3.36 -0.72 15.85
N GLN A 32 3.24 -0.11 14.66
CA GLN A 32 3.93 -0.57 13.45
C GLN A 32 5.42 -0.26 13.55
N ASP A 33 5.78 0.91 14.06
CA ASP A 33 7.17 1.29 14.32
C ASP A 33 7.82 0.38 15.35
N THR A 34 7.08 0.01 16.40
CA THR A 34 7.51 -0.99 17.40
C THR A 34 7.75 -2.34 16.75
N ALA A 35 6.80 -2.84 15.93
CA ALA A 35 6.94 -4.11 15.24
C ALA A 35 8.14 -4.12 14.26
N ASN A 36 8.26 -3.08 13.45
CA ASN A 36 9.35 -2.94 12.48
C ASN A 36 10.70 -2.86 13.19
N SER A 37 10.79 -2.12 14.29
CA SER A 37 12.03 -2.01 15.08
C SER A 37 12.41 -3.33 15.74
N PHE A 38 11.43 -4.08 16.24
CA PHE A 38 11.62 -5.43 16.76
C PHE A 38 12.19 -6.37 15.68
N PHE A 39 11.55 -6.50 14.52
CA PHE A 39 12.03 -7.38 13.45
C PHE A 39 13.37 -6.92 12.84
N ASN A 40 13.62 -5.62 12.78
CA ASN A 40 14.92 -5.09 12.35
C ASN A 40 16.05 -5.44 13.33
N ALA A 41 15.77 -5.48 14.63
CA ALA A 41 16.74 -5.95 15.63
C ALA A 41 17.02 -7.45 15.45
N ILE A 42 15.98 -8.26 15.24
CA ILE A 42 16.13 -9.70 14.90
C ILE A 42 16.99 -9.88 13.65
N LYS A 43 16.73 -9.13 12.57
CA LYS A 43 17.51 -9.16 11.31
C LYS A 43 19.00 -8.86 11.53
N LYS A 44 19.31 -7.99 12.49
CA LYS A 44 20.68 -7.63 12.88
C LYS A 44 21.32 -8.63 13.85
N ASN A 45 20.64 -9.73 14.18
CA ASN A 45 21.01 -10.67 15.26
C ASN A 45 21.09 -10.01 16.65
N ASP A 46 20.46 -8.85 16.85
CA ASP A 46 20.43 -8.13 18.12
C ASP A 46 19.19 -8.53 18.92
N PHE A 47 19.22 -9.73 19.50
CA PHE A 47 18.09 -10.29 20.25
C PHE A 47 17.85 -9.56 21.57
N GLU A 48 18.87 -9.00 22.20
CA GLU A 48 18.72 -8.18 23.40
C GLU A 48 17.89 -6.94 23.08
N LYS A 49 18.22 -6.24 21.99
CA LYS A 49 17.44 -5.09 21.54
C LYS A 49 16.03 -5.46 21.11
N ALA A 50 15.86 -6.59 20.42
CA ALA A 50 14.53 -7.09 20.07
C ALA A 50 13.69 -7.32 21.35
N TYR A 51 14.29 -7.94 22.36
CA TYR A 51 13.64 -8.22 23.64
C TYR A 51 13.25 -6.95 24.41
N GLU A 52 13.90 -5.81 24.18
CA GLU A 52 13.43 -4.54 24.74
C GLU A 52 12.05 -4.10 24.23
N TYR A 53 11.66 -4.48 23.02
CA TYR A 53 10.35 -4.14 22.45
C TYR A 53 9.20 -5.03 22.95
N THR A 54 9.49 -6.07 23.73
CA THR A 54 8.47 -6.94 24.32
C THR A 54 8.01 -6.43 25.69
N SER A 55 6.76 -6.76 26.03
CA SER A 55 6.11 -6.36 27.29
C SER A 55 6.69 -7.10 28.50
N SER A 56 6.40 -6.58 29.70
CA SER A 56 6.74 -7.26 30.94
C SER A 56 6.14 -8.66 31.00
N GLU A 57 4.88 -8.82 30.57
CA GLU A 57 4.18 -10.10 30.53
C GLU A 57 4.83 -11.09 29.54
N PHE A 58 5.24 -10.62 28.36
CA PHE A 58 5.98 -11.45 27.41
C PHE A 58 7.28 -11.97 28.04
N LYS A 59 8.04 -11.08 28.70
CA LYS A 59 9.33 -11.41 29.34
C LYS A 59 9.17 -12.35 30.53
N ALA A 60 8.05 -12.27 31.24
CA ALA A 60 7.73 -13.19 32.34
C ALA A 60 7.49 -14.63 31.85
N ASN A 61 6.96 -14.78 30.64
CA ASN A 61 6.55 -16.08 30.09
C ASN A 61 7.49 -16.64 29.01
N THR A 62 8.39 -15.83 28.46
CA THR A 62 9.29 -16.23 27.36
C THR A 62 10.65 -15.58 27.56
N SER A 63 11.67 -16.37 27.88
CA SER A 63 13.05 -15.91 28.03
C SER A 63 13.67 -15.43 26.71
N LEU A 64 14.71 -14.59 26.81
CA LEU A 64 15.53 -14.16 25.66
C LEU A 64 16.03 -15.36 24.83
N LYS A 65 16.46 -16.44 25.50
CA LYS A 65 16.93 -17.66 24.83
C LYS A 65 15.82 -18.35 24.04
N GLN A 66 14.61 -18.43 24.61
CA GLN A 66 13.45 -19.02 23.92
C GLN A 66 13.02 -18.17 22.71
N LEU A 67 13.06 -16.84 22.83
CA LEU A 67 12.84 -15.94 21.70
C LEU A 67 13.87 -16.21 20.58
N GLU A 68 15.15 -16.23 20.93
CA GLU A 68 16.24 -16.52 19.99
C GLU A 68 16.03 -17.87 19.29
N THR A 69 15.75 -18.93 20.05
CA THR A 69 15.48 -20.26 19.51
C THR A 69 14.29 -20.27 18.57
N PHE A 70 13.18 -19.61 18.92
CA PHE A 70 11.99 -19.50 18.06
C PHE A 70 12.32 -18.88 16.69
N PHE A 71 13.08 -17.77 16.67
CA PHE A 71 13.48 -17.17 15.41
C PHE A 71 14.45 -18.05 14.63
N ARG A 72 15.47 -18.62 15.28
CA ARG A 72 16.44 -19.50 14.60
C ARG A 72 15.81 -20.75 13.99
N GLN A 73 14.70 -21.24 14.55
CA GLN A 73 13.98 -22.41 14.06
C GLN A 73 12.90 -22.07 13.01
N THR A 74 12.71 -20.79 12.70
CA THR A 74 11.68 -20.35 11.74
C THR A 74 12.29 -19.47 10.64
N SER A 75 11.66 -19.43 9.48
CA SER A 75 12.06 -18.52 8.40
C SER A 75 11.89 -17.02 8.77
N LEU A 76 11.30 -16.70 9.92
CA LEU A 76 11.16 -15.33 10.42
C LEU A 76 12.51 -14.68 10.76
N ILE A 77 13.57 -15.46 11.02
CA ILE A 77 14.92 -14.90 11.24
C ILE A 77 15.48 -14.22 9.98
N ASN A 78 15.02 -14.65 8.81
CA ASN A 78 15.39 -14.08 7.53
C ASN A 78 14.50 -12.88 7.17
N TYR A 79 14.04 -12.11 8.15
CA TYR A 79 13.16 -10.96 7.95
C TYR A 79 13.70 -9.99 6.88
N ASN A 80 12.91 -9.72 5.85
CA ASN A 80 13.18 -8.67 4.88
C ASN A 80 12.25 -7.47 5.10
N GLU A 81 10.94 -7.71 5.07
CA GLU A 81 9.91 -6.68 5.25
C GLU A 81 8.65 -7.28 5.88
N ALA A 82 7.83 -6.41 6.50
CA ALA A 82 6.50 -6.75 6.97
C ALA A 82 5.45 -6.02 6.14
N VAL A 83 4.36 -6.72 5.83
CA VAL A 83 3.17 -6.16 5.20
C VAL A 83 2.00 -6.36 6.15
N TRP A 84 1.51 -5.29 6.75
CA TRP A 84 0.43 -5.32 7.71
C TRP A 84 -0.92 -5.17 7.00
N SER A 85 -1.84 -6.10 7.24
CA SER A 85 -3.18 -6.14 6.61
C SER A 85 -4.32 -5.95 7.60
N LYS A 86 -4.10 -6.24 8.88
CA LYS A 86 -5.07 -6.04 9.96
C LYS A 86 -4.46 -5.15 11.03
N ARG A 87 -5.27 -4.20 11.51
CA ARG A 87 -4.92 -3.39 12.66
C ARG A 87 -6.16 -3.04 13.47
N THR A 88 -6.06 -3.28 14.78
CA THR A 88 -7.03 -2.83 15.77
C THR A 88 -6.29 -2.07 16.86
N LEU A 89 -6.86 -0.95 17.31
CA LEU A 89 -6.34 -0.17 18.42
C LEU A 89 -7.50 0.13 19.37
N GLU A 90 -7.32 -0.23 20.63
CA GLU A 90 -8.23 0.09 21.72
C GLU A 90 -7.42 0.76 22.85
N GLU A 91 -8.10 1.28 23.87
CA GLU A 91 -7.42 1.99 24.96
C GLU A 91 -6.39 1.08 25.64
N GLY A 92 -5.10 1.38 25.42
CA GLY A 92 -3.98 0.64 26.01
C GLY A 92 -3.65 -0.72 25.37
N ALA A 93 -4.40 -1.16 24.35
CA ALA A 93 -4.20 -2.44 23.67
C ALA A 93 -4.21 -2.30 22.14
N GLY A 94 -3.50 -3.18 21.45
CA GLY A 94 -3.46 -3.17 19.99
C GLY A 94 -3.22 -4.54 19.38
N GLU A 95 -3.59 -4.69 18.12
CA GLU A 95 -3.33 -5.89 17.33
C GLU A 95 -2.83 -5.48 15.94
N LEU A 96 -1.78 -6.15 15.46
CA LEU A 96 -1.33 -6.10 14.06
C LEU A 96 -1.34 -7.51 13.49
N GLY A 97 -2.07 -7.71 12.40
CA GLY A 97 -2.01 -8.91 11.59
C GLY A 97 -1.39 -8.60 10.23
N GLY A 98 -0.58 -9.51 9.71
CA GLY A 98 0.11 -9.29 8.44
C GLY A 98 0.92 -10.47 7.97
N VAL A 99 1.74 -10.22 6.97
CA VAL A 99 2.64 -11.20 6.37
C VAL A 99 4.07 -10.67 6.49
N ILE A 100 4.96 -11.50 7.02
CA ILE A 100 6.40 -11.28 6.99
C ILE A 100 6.93 -11.91 5.72
N ARG A 101 7.64 -11.12 4.90
CA ARG A 101 8.39 -11.64 3.76
C ARG A 101 9.84 -11.86 4.18
N ALA A 102 10.28 -13.10 4.07
CA ALA A 102 11.66 -13.49 4.30
C ALA A 102 12.54 -13.23 3.06
N ILE A 103 13.86 -13.15 3.27
CA ILE A 103 14.85 -12.93 2.20
C ILE A 103 14.81 -14.05 1.14
N ASP A 104 14.48 -15.27 1.57
CA ASP A 104 14.31 -16.44 0.70
C ASP A 104 13.00 -16.41 -0.11
N GLY A 105 12.18 -15.36 0.03
CA GLY A 105 10.89 -15.20 -0.62
C GLY A 105 9.73 -15.85 0.14
N GLY A 106 9.97 -16.49 1.28
CA GLY A 106 8.91 -17.09 2.10
C GLY A 106 7.96 -16.04 2.67
N GLU A 107 6.65 -16.25 2.52
CA GLU A 107 5.61 -15.42 3.12
C GLU A 107 5.05 -16.10 4.37
N ILE A 108 5.13 -15.42 5.51
CA ILE A 108 4.80 -15.99 6.82
C ILE A 108 3.72 -15.12 7.47
N PRO A 109 2.47 -15.60 7.54
CA PRO A 109 1.41 -14.90 8.24
C PRO A 109 1.72 -14.83 9.74
N VAL A 110 1.61 -13.63 10.30
CA VAL A 110 1.82 -13.37 11.72
C VAL A 110 0.74 -12.47 12.30
N THR A 111 0.47 -12.70 13.58
CA THR A 111 -0.35 -11.81 14.41
C THR A 111 0.46 -11.36 15.61
N LEU A 112 0.55 -10.05 15.82
CA LEU A 112 1.13 -9.44 17.00
C LEU A 112 0.02 -8.78 17.83
N LYS A 113 0.08 -8.98 19.13
CA LYS A 113 -0.70 -8.19 20.10
C LYS A 113 0.22 -7.27 20.86
N PHE A 114 -0.30 -6.10 21.21
CA PHE A 114 0.42 -5.03 21.88
C PHE A 114 -0.33 -4.59 23.12
N VAL A 115 0.45 -4.13 24.09
CA VAL A 115 -0.03 -3.43 25.28
C VAL A 115 0.81 -2.16 25.47
N LYS A 116 0.21 -1.11 26.02
CA LYS A 116 0.93 0.14 26.33
C LYS A 116 1.45 0.09 27.77
N GLU A 117 2.76 0.14 27.93
CA GLU A 117 3.47 0.18 29.22
C GLU A 117 4.29 1.47 29.29
N ASP A 118 4.11 2.27 30.35
CA ASP A 118 4.82 3.55 30.55
C ASP A 118 4.76 4.49 29.33
N GLY A 119 3.60 4.54 28.70
CA GLY A 119 3.37 5.36 27.51
C GLY A 119 3.97 4.81 26.20
N LYS A 120 4.64 3.65 26.24
CA LYS A 120 5.26 3.00 25.07
C LYS A 120 4.53 1.72 24.71
N TRP A 121 4.38 1.47 23.42
CA TRP A 121 3.82 0.20 22.95
C TRP A 121 4.87 -0.92 23.08
N LYS A 122 4.40 -2.08 23.54
CA LYS A 122 5.20 -3.27 23.73
C LYS A 122 4.49 -4.48 23.15
N ILE A 123 5.25 -5.40 22.56
CA ILE A 123 4.72 -6.65 22.02
C ILE A 123 4.33 -7.55 23.19
N LEU A 124 3.04 -7.82 23.30
CA LEU A 124 2.46 -8.75 24.27
C LEU A 124 2.56 -10.20 23.80
N SER A 125 2.34 -10.44 22.50
CA SER A 125 2.47 -11.77 21.92
C SER A 125 2.80 -11.67 20.44
N LEU A 126 3.58 -12.63 19.94
CA LEU A 126 3.79 -12.89 18.52
C LEU A 126 3.34 -14.31 18.21
N ARG A 127 2.47 -14.46 17.21
CA ARG A 127 2.00 -15.76 16.72
C ARG A 127 2.35 -15.89 15.25
N LYS A 128 2.99 -17.00 14.89
CA LYS A 128 3.05 -17.50 13.52
C LYS A 128 1.80 -18.35 13.29
N GLU A 129 1.02 -18.05 12.26
CA GLU A 129 -0.13 -18.88 11.92
C GLU A 129 0.35 -20.17 11.23
N GLY A 130 -0.22 -21.32 11.60
CA GLY A 130 0.21 -22.64 11.11
C GLY A 130 -0.24 -22.96 9.69
N TYR A 131 0.50 -23.84 9.01
CA TYR A 131 0.09 -24.46 7.74
C TYR A 131 -1.16 -25.33 8.01
N GLY A 132 -2.35 -24.80 7.71
CA GLY A 132 -3.62 -25.42 8.10
C GLY A 132 -4.73 -24.39 8.34
N PHE A 133 -4.37 -23.12 8.52
CA PHE A 133 -5.30 -22.05 8.15
C PHE A 133 -5.45 -22.05 6.64
N SER A 134 -6.68 -22.27 6.20
CA SER A 134 -7.09 -22.21 4.80
C SER A 134 -6.49 -20.96 4.15
N SER A 135 -5.60 -21.19 3.20
CA SER A 135 -5.11 -20.19 2.24
C SER A 135 -6.24 -19.50 1.45
N ALA A 136 -7.50 -19.90 1.66
CA ALA A 136 -8.68 -19.27 1.08
C ALA A 136 -9.17 -18.00 1.83
N GLU A 137 -8.79 -17.80 3.10
CA GLU A 137 -9.11 -16.57 3.87
C GLU A 137 -7.88 -15.69 4.14
N VAL A 138 -6.75 -16.03 3.54
CA VAL A 138 -5.68 -15.06 3.33
C VAL A 138 -6.33 -13.91 2.59
N VAL A 139 -6.46 -12.75 3.26
CA VAL A 139 -6.67 -11.44 2.63
C VAL A 139 -5.98 -11.50 1.26
N LYS A 140 -6.75 -11.56 0.17
CA LYS A 140 -6.20 -11.77 -1.18
C LYS A 140 -4.98 -10.87 -1.31
N GLY A 141 -3.80 -11.51 -1.31
CA GLY A 141 -2.55 -10.85 -0.98
C GLY A 141 -2.27 -9.68 -1.92
N MET A 142 -1.20 -8.95 -1.61
CA MET A 142 -0.65 -8.00 -2.57
C MET A 142 -0.54 -8.67 -3.95
N PRO A 143 -1.18 -8.11 -5.01
CA PRO A 143 -1.06 -8.71 -6.33
C PRO A 143 0.41 -8.79 -6.73
N SER A 144 0.75 -9.81 -7.52
CA SER A 144 2.08 -9.96 -8.09
C SER A 144 2.46 -8.72 -8.92
N ASN A 145 3.76 -8.48 -9.10
CA ASN A 145 4.22 -7.34 -9.92
C ASN A 145 3.64 -7.38 -11.36
N GLU A 146 3.37 -8.57 -11.88
CA GLU A 146 2.73 -8.77 -13.19
C GLU A 146 1.25 -8.35 -13.15
N GLU A 147 0.51 -8.76 -12.13
CA GLU A 147 -0.88 -8.31 -11.92
C GLU A 147 -0.95 -6.80 -11.71
N LEU A 148 -0.05 -6.22 -10.91
CA LEU A 148 0.00 -4.76 -10.69
C LEU A 148 0.31 -3.99 -11.97
N SER A 149 1.22 -4.51 -12.80
CA SER A 149 1.53 -3.94 -14.11
C SER A 149 0.30 -3.97 -15.03
N SER A 150 -0.41 -5.11 -15.05
CA SER A 150 -1.65 -5.28 -15.83
C SER A 150 -2.76 -4.35 -15.36
N MET A 151 -2.95 -4.23 -14.03
CA MET A 151 -3.91 -3.30 -13.43
C MET A 151 -3.63 -1.84 -13.84
N ALA A 152 -2.37 -1.41 -13.76
CA ALA A 152 -1.96 -0.07 -14.14
C ALA A 152 -2.20 0.21 -15.64
N SER A 153 -1.71 -0.67 -16.52
CA SER A 153 -1.87 -0.53 -17.97
C SER A 153 -3.34 -0.53 -18.38
N GLN A 154 -4.15 -1.44 -17.83
CA GLN A 154 -5.59 -1.50 -18.12
C GLN A 154 -6.31 -0.23 -17.65
N SER A 155 -5.98 0.28 -16.46
CA SER A 155 -6.63 1.47 -15.90
C SER A 155 -6.32 2.72 -16.73
N ILE A 156 -5.06 2.89 -17.14
CA ILE A 156 -4.64 4.03 -17.98
C ILE A 156 -5.20 3.89 -19.40
N TYR A 157 -5.27 2.67 -19.94
CA TYR A 157 -5.87 2.40 -21.24
C TYR A 157 -7.37 2.77 -21.26
N GLU A 158 -8.14 2.33 -20.25
CA GLU A 158 -9.57 2.64 -20.14
C GLU A 158 -9.81 4.14 -19.92
N LEU A 159 -8.95 4.81 -19.14
CA LEU A 159 -8.95 6.26 -19.01
C LEU A 159 -8.69 6.93 -20.37
N GLY A 160 -7.70 6.47 -21.13
CA GLY A 160 -7.39 6.95 -22.48
C GLY A 160 -8.57 6.85 -23.43
N LYS A 161 -9.28 5.72 -23.42
CA LYS A 161 -10.51 5.56 -24.21
C LYS A 161 -11.59 6.57 -23.82
N ALA A 162 -11.79 6.80 -22.51
CA ALA A 162 -12.76 7.77 -22.03
C ALA A 162 -12.41 9.21 -22.43
N ILE A 163 -11.12 9.56 -22.39
CA ILE A 163 -10.60 10.86 -22.85
C ILE A 163 -10.82 11.02 -24.36
N ASN A 164 -10.41 10.05 -25.17
CA ASN A 164 -10.48 10.13 -26.63
C ASN A 164 -11.93 10.22 -27.13
N SER A 165 -12.84 9.48 -26.49
CA SER A 165 -14.28 9.51 -26.80
C SER A 165 -15.04 10.67 -26.13
N LYS A 166 -14.39 11.40 -25.20
CA LYS A 166 -15.02 12.41 -24.33
C LYS A 166 -16.23 11.87 -23.55
N ASN A 167 -16.29 10.55 -23.35
CA ASN A 167 -17.37 9.86 -22.65
C ASN A 167 -16.81 9.02 -21.52
N PHE A 168 -17.06 9.46 -20.28
CA PHE A 168 -16.57 8.81 -19.08
C PHE A 168 -17.53 7.75 -18.52
N SER A 169 -18.64 7.44 -19.17
CA SER A 169 -19.64 6.52 -18.61
C SER A 169 -19.09 5.13 -18.29
N ASP A 170 -18.36 4.53 -19.23
CA ASP A 170 -17.79 3.19 -19.06
C ASP A 170 -16.62 3.18 -18.08
N PHE A 171 -15.80 4.23 -18.08
CA PHE A 171 -14.70 4.36 -17.12
C PHE A 171 -15.25 4.55 -15.71
N TYR A 172 -16.26 5.42 -15.55
CA TYR A 172 -16.89 5.73 -14.28
C TYR A 172 -17.59 4.50 -13.65
N SER A 173 -18.13 3.58 -14.43
CA SER A 173 -18.71 2.35 -13.87
C SER A 173 -17.65 1.35 -13.38
N LYS A 174 -16.39 1.50 -13.80
CA LYS A 174 -15.26 0.62 -13.46
C LYS A 174 -14.39 1.15 -12.32
N ILE A 175 -14.54 2.40 -11.90
CA ILE A 175 -13.85 2.93 -10.71
C ILE A 175 -14.57 2.53 -9.41
N SER A 176 -13.88 2.65 -8.28
CA SER A 176 -14.42 2.28 -6.95
C SER A 176 -15.68 3.06 -6.58
N LEU A 177 -16.53 2.46 -5.76
CA LEU A 177 -17.74 3.10 -5.24
C LEU A 177 -17.42 4.40 -4.49
N LEU A 178 -16.31 4.42 -3.75
CA LEU A 178 -15.85 5.62 -3.05
C LEU A 178 -15.44 6.74 -4.01
N TRP A 179 -14.77 6.42 -5.13
CA TRP A 179 -14.46 7.46 -6.11
C TRP A 179 -15.74 7.96 -6.82
N GLN A 180 -16.66 7.04 -7.16
CA GLN A 180 -17.97 7.40 -7.72
C GLN A 180 -18.76 8.34 -6.79
N SER A 181 -18.72 8.16 -5.47
CA SER A 181 -19.45 9.07 -4.56
C SER A 181 -18.83 10.46 -4.44
N GLN A 182 -17.56 10.63 -4.82
CA GLN A 182 -16.80 11.88 -4.70
C GLN A 182 -16.72 12.70 -6.00
N THR A 183 -17.04 12.08 -7.15
CA THR A 183 -16.89 12.71 -8.46
C THR A 183 -18.12 12.50 -9.34
N THR A 184 -18.07 13.03 -10.56
CA THR A 184 -19.08 12.82 -11.61
C THR A 184 -18.38 12.63 -12.94
N LYS A 185 -19.07 12.10 -13.95
CA LYS A 185 -18.53 11.91 -15.30
C LYS A 185 -18.08 13.25 -15.91
N GLU A 186 -18.85 14.31 -15.66
CA GLU A 186 -18.61 15.67 -16.13
C GLU A 186 -17.37 16.27 -15.46
N LYS A 187 -17.19 16.05 -14.15
CA LYS A 187 -15.98 16.45 -13.44
C LYS A 187 -14.73 15.72 -13.96
N LEU A 188 -14.83 14.41 -14.22
CA LEU A 188 -13.71 13.66 -14.81
C LEU A 188 -13.36 14.19 -16.21
N LEU A 189 -14.35 14.44 -17.06
CA LEU A 189 -14.15 15.04 -18.37
C LEU A 189 -13.43 16.40 -18.27
N ALA A 190 -13.87 17.27 -17.34
CA ALA A 190 -13.26 18.57 -17.14
C ALA A 190 -11.78 18.47 -16.68
N VAL A 191 -11.48 17.56 -15.76
CA VAL A 191 -10.11 17.36 -15.24
C VAL A 191 -9.16 16.85 -16.32
N PHE A 192 -9.60 15.90 -17.15
CA PHE A 192 -8.76 15.28 -18.18
C PHE A 192 -8.84 15.96 -19.55
N LYS A 193 -9.61 17.04 -19.70
CA LYS A 193 -9.79 17.77 -20.97
C LYS A 193 -8.47 18.13 -21.64
N THR A 194 -7.48 18.55 -20.86
CA THR A 194 -6.13 18.93 -21.34
C THR A 194 -5.46 17.85 -22.17
N PHE A 195 -5.70 16.56 -21.88
CA PHE A 195 -5.14 15.47 -22.68
C PHE A 195 -5.72 15.46 -24.09
N SER A 196 -7.04 15.58 -24.21
CA SER A 196 -7.70 15.69 -25.52
C SER A 196 -7.36 17.00 -26.25
N ASP A 197 -7.24 18.12 -25.54
CA ASP A 197 -6.89 19.42 -26.13
C ASP A 197 -5.46 19.45 -26.70
N ASN A 198 -4.54 18.66 -26.13
CA ASN A 198 -3.14 18.58 -26.55
C ASN A 198 -2.82 17.31 -27.37
N ASN A 199 -3.83 16.57 -27.83
CA ASN A 199 -3.67 15.31 -28.58
C ASN A 199 -2.75 14.30 -27.86
N ILE A 200 -2.85 14.22 -26.53
CA ILE A 200 -2.12 13.24 -25.73
C ILE A 200 -2.98 11.97 -25.66
N ASP A 201 -2.52 10.91 -26.34
CA ASP A 201 -3.19 9.62 -26.34
C ASP A 201 -2.60 8.70 -25.28
N LEU A 202 -3.42 8.34 -24.27
CA LEU A 202 -3.02 7.39 -23.23
C LEU A 202 -3.23 5.92 -23.66
N THR A 203 -3.96 5.66 -24.75
CA THR A 203 -4.27 4.28 -25.16
C THR A 203 -3.06 3.52 -25.67
N VAL A 204 -1.99 4.25 -26.02
CA VAL A 204 -0.68 3.74 -26.45
C VAL A 204 -0.02 2.80 -25.42
N VAL A 205 -0.41 2.86 -24.15
CA VAL A 205 0.21 2.05 -23.08
C VAL A 205 -0.36 0.64 -22.93
N LYS A 206 -1.40 0.27 -23.70
CA LYS A 206 -2.18 -0.97 -23.51
C LYS A 206 -1.32 -2.23 -23.34
N ASP A 207 -0.33 -2.39 -24.22
CA ASP A 207 0.54 -3.59 -24.26
C ASP A 207 1.94 -3.30 -23.71
N MET A 208 2.11 -2.17 -23.03
CA MET A 208 3.37 -1.76 -22.43
C MET A 208 3.44 -2.17 -20.96
N LYS A 209 4.65 -2.38 -20.46
CA LYS A 209 4.92 -2.58 -19.03
C LYS A 209 5.44 -1.28 -18.42
N PRO A 210 4.87 -0.82 -17.28
CA PRO A 210 5.38 0.34 -16.60
C PRO A 210 6.73 0.04 -15.92
N THR A 211 7.51 1.08 -15.68
CA THR A 211 8.60 1.05 -14.70
C THR A 211 8.09 1.68 -13.41
N PHE A 212 8.06 0.92 -12.31
CA PHE A 212 7.69 1.45 -11.00
C PHE A 212 8.85 2.27 -10.41
N ILE A 213 8.53 3.47 -9.90
CA ILE A 213 9.53 4.39 -9.29
C ILE A 213 9.80 4.00 -7.84
N GLU A 214 8.79 3.47 -7.16
CA GLU A 214 8.85 2.92 -5.82
C GLU A 214 8.36 1.48 -5.87
N LYS A 215 8.84 0.63 -4.96
CA LYS A 215 8.28 -0.73 -4.84
C LYS A 215 6.78 -0.59 -4.55
N PRO A 216 5.89 -1.16 -5.37
CA PRO A 216 4.46 -1.13 -5.08
C PRO A 216 4.20 -1.59 -3.65
N GLY A 217 3.30 -0.89 -2.96
CA GLY A 217 3.02 -1.18 -1.55
C GLY A 217 1.61 -0.80 -1.16
N PHE A 218 1.15 -1.39 -0.06
CA PHE A 218 -0.06 -0.95 0.61
C PHE A 218 0.14 0.45 1.20
N VAL A 219 -0.84 1.33 0.99
CA VAL A 219 -0.93 2.62 1.69
C VAL A 219 -1.69 2.45 3.01
N ASP A 220 -2.63 1.52 3.04
CA ASP A 220 -3.39 1.10 4.22
C ASP A 220 -3.88 -0.36 4.07
N GLN A 221 -4.76 -0.81 4.98
CA GLN A 221 -5.29 -2.19 5.00
C GLN A 221 -5.99 -2.65 3.71
N ARG A 222 -6.50 -1.71 2.91
CA ARG A 222 -7.33 -2.00 1.74
C ARG A 222 -6.83 -1.31 0.48
N SER A 223 -5.83 -0.45 0.55
CA SER A 223 -5.39 0.34 -0.58
C SER A 223 -3.93 0.13 -0.97
N ILE A 224 -3.68 0.18 -2.28
CA ILE A 224 -2.36 0.07 -2.90
C ILE A 224 -2.12 1.31 -3.75
N LEU A 225 -0.93 1.91 -3.62
CA LEU A 225 -0.50 3.00 -4.49
C LEU A 225 0.57 2.51 -5.44
N LEU A 226 0.32 2.70 -6.73
CA LEU A 226 1.27 2.43 -7.80
C LEU A 226 1.80 3.75 -8.33
N LYS A 227 3.11 3.96 -8.23
CA LYS A 227 3.80 5.08 -8.84
C LYS A 227 4.77 4.58 -9.89
N GLY A 228 4.68 5.11 -11.09
CA GLY A 228 5.53 4.65 -12.18
C GLY A 228 5.49 5.54 -13.40
N TYR A 229 6.10 5.05 -14.47
CA TYR A 229 6.02 5.68 -15.78
C TYR A 229 6.09 4.67 -16.92
N TYR A 230 5.59 5.08 -18.08
CA TYR A 230 5.83 4.43 -19.37
C TYR A 230 6.76 5.30 -20.21
N ASN A 231 7.70 4.67 -20.92
CA ASN A 231 8.49 5.34 -21.95
C ASN A 231 7.75 5.21 -23.28
N VAL A 232 7.20 6.31 -23.81
CA VAL A 232 6.48 6.33 -25.09
C VAL A 232 7.22 7.27 -26.02
N ASN A 233 7.97 6.70 -26.98
CA ASN A 233 8.95 7.43 -27.79
C ASN A 233 9.93 8.20 -26.88
N GLU A 234 10.13 9.49 -27.12
CA GLU A 234 11.02 10.35 -26.32
C GLU A 234 10.35 10.94 -25.06
N LYS A 235 9.09 10.59 -24.78
CA LYS A 235 8.31 11.15 -23.66
C LYS A 235 8.10 10.13 -22.55
N LYS A 236 7.90 10.63 -21.33
CA LYS A 236 7.56 9.82 -20.16
C LYS A 236 6.14 10.12 -19.68
N TYR A 237 5.35 9.08 -19.54
CA TYR A 237 3.97 9.12 -19.06
C TYR A 237 3.97 8.63 -17.62
N TYR A 238 4.14 9.57 -16.69
CA TYR A 238 4.13 9.29 -15.26
C TYR A 238 2.70 9.07 -14.75
N PHE A 239 2.55 8.15 -13.80
CA PHE A 239 1.27 7.87 -13.16
C PHE A 239 1.43 7.67 -11.66
N ASP A 240 0.37 8.09 -10.94
CA ASP A 240 0.06 7.72 -9.57
C ASP A 240 -1.36 7.12 -9.56
N LEU A 241 -1.48 5.82 -9.32
CA LEU A 241 -2.76 5.11 -9.31
C LEU A 241 -3.02 4.54 -7.92
N LEU A 242 -4.09 5.01 -7.29
CA LEU A 242 -4.54 4.49 -6.00
C LEU A 242 -5.64 3.47 -6.24
N TYR A 243 -5.47 2.27 -5.71
CA TYR A 243 -6.48 1.21 -5.72
C TYR A 243 -7.04 0.98 -4.33
N ILE A 244 -8.27 0.48 -4.26
CA ILE A 244 -8.90 -0.02 -3.04
C ILE A 244 -9.50 -1.40 -3.31
N TYR A 245 -9.37 -2.31 -2.35
CA TYR A 245 -9.99 -3.63 -2.40
C TYR A 245 -11.43 -3.54 -1.91
N GLU A 246 -12.38 -3.79 -2.81
CA GLU A 246 -13.81 -3.83 -2.51
C GLU A 246 -14.51 -4.88 -3.40
N ASN A 247 -15.57 -5.51 -2.90
CA ASN A 247 -16.33 -6.53 -3.65
C ASN A 247 -15.45 -7.63 -4.28
N ASN A 248 -14.43 -8.09 -3.54
CA ASN A 248 -13.46 -9.09 -3.97
C ASN A 248 -12.61 -8.73 -5.21
N LYS A 249 -12.48 -7.43 -5.51
CA LYS A 249 -11.68 -6.92 -6.63
C LYS A 249 -10.92 -5.64 -6.26
N TRP A 250 -9.78 -5.45 -6.89
CA TRP A 250 -9.04 -4.18 -6.83
C TRP A 250 -9.70 -3.16 -7.75
N MET A 251 -10.20 -2.08 -7.18
CA MET A 251 -10.90 -1.01 -7.87
C MET A 251 -10.09 0.26 -7.83
N LEU A 252 -10.08 1.01 -8.93
CA LEU A 252 -9.36 2.28 -9.00
C LEU A 252 -10.07 3.33 -8.13
N LEU A 253 -9.35 3.90 -7.17
CA LEU A 253 -9.82 4.94 -6.24
C LEU A 253 -9.33 6.34 -6.62
N GLY A 254 -8.23 6.43 -7.37
CA GLY A 254 -7.75 7.69 -7.90
C GLY A 254 -6.70 7.50 -8.98
N ALA A 255 -6.59 8.49 -9.87
CA ALA A 255 -5.59 8.50 -10.94
C ALA A 255 -5.01 9.90 -11.13
N GLY A 256 -3.69 10.02 -11.03
CA GLY A 256 -2.91 11.17 -11.46
C GLY A 256 -2.01 10.79 -12.63
N ILE A 257 -2.05 11.55 -13.73
CA ILE A 257 -1.23 11.30 -14.93
C ILE A 257 -0.50 12.59 -15.31
N ASN A 258 0.79 12.47 -15.65
CA ASN A 258 1.61 13.59 -16.11
C ASN A 258 2.53 13.15 -17.25
N VAL A 259 2.49 13.87 -18.37
CA VAL A 259 3.34 13.60 -19.53
C VAL A 259 4.43 14.66 -19.62
N ARG A 260 5.69 14.21 -19.65
CA ARG A 260 6.88 15.07 -19.75
C ARG A 260 7.76 14.69 -20.93
#